data_AF-A0A924KTJ3-F1
#
_entry.id   AF-A0A924KTJ3-F1
#
_cell.length_a   1.000
_cell.length_b   1.000
_cell.length_c   1.000
_cell.angle_alpha   90.00
_cell.angle_beta   90.00
_cell.angle_gamma   90.00
#
_symmetry.space_group_name_H-M   'P 1'
#
loop_
_entity.id
_entity.type
_entity.pdbx_description
1 polymer ?
#
loop_
_entity_poly.entity_id
_entity_poly.type
_entity_poly.pdbx_seq_one_letter_code
_entity_poly.pdbx_strand_id
1 'polypeptide(L)'
;MFQPLLSPSLHATKLALQGNNSHRKSLESTGIFKHLCLEKSAEWRVWCFATLNSARVTAARLVFGLLLIGSASVQAQVQSPEPPPPSTDVAKRLKTLESELRCLVCQNQTLAESPSGLAGDLRREVRSLVEQGKTDAEVKIFLRARYGDFVLYKPPVDPKTYLLWYGPFGLLFIGAVSGWMITRRRGLAAKVSPQADALSEISPSPQPSQSYQASQASHPSHASYQQARALLDDDGPVKDEKR
;
A
#
# COMPACT_ATOMS: atom_id res chain seq x y z
N MET A 1 -51.81 -45.05 16.73
CA MET A 1 -50.66 -45.57 15.95
C MET A 1 -49.57 -44.52 15.96
N PHE A 2 -48.32 -44.95 16.13
CA PHE A 2 -47.07 -44.18 16.19
C PHE A 2 -46.62 -43.58 17.54
N GLN A 3 -46.03 -44.46 18.36
CA GLN A 3 -44.68 -44.23 18.93
C GLN A 3 -43.65 -44.98 18.06
N PRO A 4 -42.31 -44.94 18.28
CA PRO A 4 -41.42 -44.13 19.14
C PRO A 4 -40.23 -43.52 18.32
N LEU A 5 -39.29 -42.70 18.83
CA LEU A 5 -38.04 -43.18 19.46
C LEU A 5 -37.16 -41.99 19.93
N LEU A 6 -36.70 -42.14 21.17
CA LEU A 6 -35.80 -41.35 21.99
C LEU A 6 -34.39 -41.16 21.39
N SER A 7 -33.64 -40.16 21.88
CA SER A 7 -32.37 -40.30 22.66
C SER A 7 -31.66 -38.92 22.84
N PRO A 8 -30.54 -38.78 23.59
CA PRO A 8 -30.53 -38.53 25.03
C PRO A 8 -29.47 -37.44 25.36
N SER A 9 -29.66 -36.17 24.99
CA SER A 9 -28.59 -35.16 25.10
C SER A 9 -28.65 -34.24 26.33
N LEU A 10 -29.70 -34.34 27.15
CA LEU A 10 -29.92 -33.38 28.25
C LEU A 10 -29.33 -33.79 29.62
N HIS A 11 -28.72 -34.97 29.74
CA HIS A 11 -28.07 -35.41 31.00
C HIS A 11 -26.56 -35.09 31.08
N ALA A 12 -25.90 -34.74 29.97
CA ALA A 12 -24.46 -34.49 29.97
C ALA A 12 -24.06 -33.10 30.50
N THR A 13 -24.95 -32.11 30.41
CA THR A 13 -24.61 -30.71 30.72
C THR A 13 -24.63 -30.39 32.22
N LYS A 14 -25.15 -31.29 33.07
CA LYS A 14 -25.23 -31.06 34.53
C LYS A 14 -24.00 -31.56 35.31
N LEU A 15 -23.02 -32.19 34.64
CA LEU A 15 -21.78 -32.67 35.26
C LEU A 15 -20.56 -31.74 35.08
N ALA A 16 -20.68 -30.66 34.29
CA ALA A 16 -19.55 -29.75 34.01
C ALA A 16 -19.41 -28.57 34.98
N LEU A 17 -20.29 -28.43 35.99
CA LEU A 17 -20.31 -27.32 36.95
C LEU A 17 -20.08 -27.74 38.41
N GLN A 18 -19.30 -28.80 38.64
CA GLN A 18 -18.75 -29.05 39.97
C GLN A 18 -17.26 -29.35 39.85
N GLY A 19 -16.48 -28.42 40.39
CA GLY A 19 -15.04 -28.36 40.23
C GLY A 19 -14.33 -29.61 40.74
N ASN A 20 -13.31 -30.03 39.98
CA ASN A 20 -12.16 -30.69 40.55
C ASN A 20 -10.92 -30.35 39.70
N ASN A 21 -10.03 -29.54 40.27
CA ASN A 21 -8.79 -29.06 39.63
C ASN A 21 -7.68 -30.14 39.53
N SER A 22 -8.02 -31.42 39.70
CA SER A 22 -7.04 -32.51 39.73
C SER A 22 -6.83 -33.22 38.38
N HIS A 23 -7.74 -33.07 37.40
CA HIS A 23 -7.61 -33.73 36.09
C HIS A 23 -6.89 -32.93 35.00
N ARG A 24 -6.45 -31.70 35.29
CA ARG A 24 -5.80 -30.80 34.30
C ARG A 24 -4.38 -31.20 33.92
N LYS A 25 -3.76 -32.18 34.61
CA LYS A 25 -2.36 -32.59 34.36
C LYS A 25 -2.20 -33.92 33.60
N SER A 26 -3.28 -34.56 33.15
CA SER A 26 -3.19 -35.91 32.55
C SER A 26 -3.63 -36.01 31.07
N LEU A 27 -3.84 -34.89 30.37
CA LEU A 27 -4.20 -34.88 28.95
C LEU A 27 -3.22 -34.07 28.07
N GLU A 28 -2.02 -33.80 28.57
CA GLU A 28 -0.89 -33.26 27.77
C GLU A 28 0.05 -34.37 27.24
N SER A 29 -0.27 -35.65 27.43
CA SER A 29 0.72 -36.75 27.29
C SER A 29 0.44 -37.81 26.23
N THR A 30 -0.46 -37.61 25.26
CA THR A 30 -0.61 -38.57 24.15
C THR A 30 -0.66 -37.86 22.81
N GLY A 31 0.54 -37.68 22.26
CA GLY A 31 0.78 -37.28 20.88
C GLY A 31 0.34 -38.35 19.87
N ILE A 32 -0.96 -38.61 19.81
CA ILE A 32 -1.57 -39.51 18.81
C ILE A 32 -1.85 -38.78 17.49
N PHE A 33 -1.85 -37.45 17.47
CA PHE A 33 -2.07 -36.69 16.24
C PHE A 33 -0.81 -36.47 15.39
N LYS A 34 0.38 -36.78 15.91
CA LYS A 34 1.65 -36.53 15.20
C LYS A 34 2.07 -37.67 14.27
N HIS A 35 1.45 -38.85 14.37
CA HIS A 35 1.93 -40.06 13.70
C HIS A 35 1.14 -40.52 12.47
N LEU A 36 0.08 -39.82 12.06
CA LEU A 36 -0.67 -40.15 10.83
C LEU A 36 -0.30 -39.29 9.61
N CYS A 37 0.76 -38.49 9.70
CA CYS A 37 1.18 -37.53 8.65
C CYS A 37 2.56 -37.82 8.05
N LEU A 38 3.00 -39.09 8.02
CA LEU A 38 4.29 -39.50 7.49
C LEU A 38 4.17 -40.65 6.49
N GLU A 39 3.28 -40.53 5.51
CA GLU A 39 3.42 -41.26 4.24
C GLU A 39 2.51 -40.59 3.20
N LYS A 40 3.08 -40.19 2.06
CA LYS A 40 2.45 -39.58 0.87
C LYS A 40 2.20 -38.07 0.80
N SER A 41 3.02 -37.48 -0.08
CA SER A 41 2.73 -36.42 -1.06
C SER A 41 2.43 -35.00 -0.55
N ALA A 42 3.31 -34.09 -1.00
CA ALA A 42 3.43 -32.66 -0.73
C ALA A 42 2.22 -31.74 -1.07
N GLU A 43 1.02 -32.28 -1.33
CA GLU A 43 -0.15 -31.50 -1.78
C GLU A 43 -1.00 -30.97 -0.61
N TRP A 44 -0.85 -31.50 0.61
CA TRP A 44 -1.80 -31.25 1.71
C TRP A 44 -1.44 -30.11 2.68
N ARG A 45 -0.32 -29.41 2.49
CA ARG A 45 0.06 -28.27 3.37
C ARG A 45 -0.91 -27.08 3.26
N VAL A 46 -1.68 -26.99 2.18
CA VAL A 46 -2.61 -25.88 1.93
C VAL A 46 -3.93 -26.04 2.69
N TRP A 47 -4.37 -27.27 2.97
CA TRP A 47 -5.69 -27.53 3.57
C TRP A 47 -5.69 -27.68 5.09
N CYS A 48 -4.56 -28.02 5.74
CA CYS A 48 -4.50 -28.09 7.21
C CYS A 48 -4.39 -26.73 7.91
N PHE A 49 -3.82 -25.70 7.27
CA PHE A 49 -3.82 -24.33 7.83
C PHE A 49 -5.17 -23.61 7.66
N ALA A 50 -6.05 -24.11 6.77
CA ALA A 50 -7.32 -23.48 6.45
C ALA A 50 -8.41 -23.69 7.53
N THR A 51 -8.32 -24.72 8.37
CA THR A 51 -9.38 -25.06 9.32
C THR A 51 -9.09 -24.68 10.78
N LEU A 52 -7.84 -24.43 11.15
CA LEU A 52 -7.50 -23.96 12.51
C LEU A 52 -7.41 -22.42 12.61
N ASN A 53 -7.24 -21.73 11.48
CA ASN A 53 -7.22 -20.27 11.41
C ASN A 53 -8.61 -19.65 11.15
N SER A 54 -9.62 -20.47 10.81
CA SER A 54 -10.96 -20.03 10.43
C SER A 54 -11.74 -19.40 11.59
N ALA A 55 -11.58 -19.88 12.83
CA ALA A 55 -12.28 -19.34 14.01
C ALA A 55 -11.72 -17.98 14.48
N ARG A 56 -10.40 -17.79 14.43
CA ARG A 56 -9.74 -16.51 14.78
C ARG A 56 -9.94 -15.44 13.70
N VAL A 57 -9.94 -15.85 12.42
CA VAL A 57 -10.17 -14.95 11.29
C VAL A 57 -11.66 -14.56 11.14
N THR A 58 -12.60 -15.44 11.48
CA THR A 58 -14.04 -15.07 11.51
C THR A 58 -14.37 -14.13 12.65
N ALA A 59 -13.81 -14.34 13.85
CA ALA A 59 -13.96 -13.39 14.96
C ALA A 59 -13.39 -11.99 14.62
N ALA A 60 -12.21 -11.93 13.98
CA ALA A 60 -11.62 -10.66 13.54
C ALA A 60 -12.46 -9.97 12.45
N ARG A 61 -13.07 -10.72 11.52
CA ARG A 61 -13.98 -10.19 10.49
C ARG A 61 -15.30 -9.67 11.06
N LEU A 62 -15.85 -10.32 12.08
CA LEU A 62 -17.06 -9.85 12.75
C LEU A 62 -16.80 -8.58 13.57
N VAL A 63 -15.66 -8.49 14.27
CA VAL A 63 -15.26 -7.27 14.98
C VAL A 63 -14.98 -6.12 14.01
N PHE A 64 -14.26 -6.36 12.91
CA PHE A 64 -14.00 -5.35 11.89
C PHE A 64 -15.30 -4.91 11.18
N GLY A 65 -16.23 -5.84 10.93
CA GLY A 65 -17.56 -5.54 10.42
C GLY A 65 -18.40 -4.69 11.38
N LEU A 66 -18.42 -5.03 12.67
CA LEU A 66 -19.10 -4.21 13.70
C LEU A 66 -18.46 -2.82 13.87
N LEU A 67 -17.12 -2.72 13.76
CA LEU A 67 -16.40 -1.45 13.82
C LEU A 67 -16.71 -0.53 12.63
N LEU A 68 -16.93 -1.11 11.45
CA LEU A 68 -17.33 -0.37 10.23
C LEU A 68 -18.79 0.10 10.28
N ILE A 69 -19.70 -0.66 10.90
CA ILE A 69 -21.12 -0.28 11.02
C ILE A 69 -21.33 0.86 12.03
N GLY A 70 -20.46 0.99 13.04
CA GLY A 70 -20.53 2.07 14.04
C GLY A 70 -20.17 3.47 13.56
N SER A 71 -19.68 3.64 12.32
CA SER A 71 -19.17 4.93 11.82
C SER A 71 -20.21 5.79 11.08
N ALA A 72 -21.50 5.43 11.14
CA ALA A 72 -22.58 6.28 10.64
C ALA A 72 -22.76 7.52 11.55
N SER A 73 -21.83 8.46 11.43
CA SER A 73 -21.96 9.78 12.04
C SER A 73 -23.08 10.52 11.32
N VAL A 74 -24.21 10.71 12.00
CA VAL A 74 -25.25 11.65 11.56
C VAL A 74 -24.62 13.04 11.54
N GLN A 75 -24.29 13.52 10.35
CA GLN A 75 -23.87 14.91 10.18
C GLN A 75 -25.12 15.77 10.17
N ALA A 76 -25.44 16.37 11.31
CA ALA A 76 -26.38 17.48 11.37
C ALA A 76 -25.74 18.67 10.66
N GLN A 77 -26.14 18.92 9.42
CA GLN A 77 -25.73 20.11 8.68
C GLN A 77 -26.56 21.29 9.19
N VAL A 78 -25.92 22.21 9.91
CA VAL A 78 -26.54 23.47 10.32
C VAL A 78 -26.61 24.36 9.08
N GLN A 79 -27.77 24.39 8.43
CA GLN A 79 -28.01 25.26 7.29
C GLN A 79 -28.00 26.72 7.78
N SER A 80 -27.06 27.52 7.27
CA SER A 80 -27.08 28.96 7.54
C SER A 80 -28.24 29.62 6.78
N PRO A 81 -28.95 30.60 7.38
CA PRO A 81 -29.98 31.35 6.69
C PRO A 81 -29.41 32.04 5.44
N GLU A 82 -30.01 31.76 4.28
CA GLU A 82 -29.64 32.41 3.03
C GLU A 82 -30.32 33.79 2.94
N PRO A 83 -29.62 34.86 2.52
CA PRO A 83 -30.23 36.18 2.41
C PRO A 83 -31.09 36.29 1.13
N PRO A 84 -32.06 37.23 1.07
CA PRO A 84 -33.05 37.31 0.00
C PRO A 84 -32.44 37.41 -1.41
N PRO A 85 -33.16 36.93 -2.45
CA PRO A 85 -32.62 36.84 -3.80
C PRO A 85 -32.38 38.23 -4.41
N PRO A 86 -31.18 38.49 -4.96
CA PRO A 86 -30.87 39.76 -5.62
C PRO A 86 -31.48 39.82 -7.04
N SER A 87 -31.27 40.93 -7.75
CA SER A 87 -31.61 41.05 -9.17
C SER A 87 -30.95 39.95 -10.01
N THR A 88 -31.55 39.58 -11.14
CA THR A 88 -31.12 38.42 -11.95
C THR A 88 -29.65 38.47 -12.37
N ASP A 89 -29.11 39.65 -12.62
CA ASP A 89 -27.72 39.83 -13.05
C ASP A 89 -26.74 39.74 -11.86
N VAL A 90 -27.11 40.33 -10.73
CA VAL A 90 -26.32 40.25 -9.49
C VAL A 90 -26.29 38.81 -8.96
N ALA A 91 -27.41 38.08 -9.05
CA ALA A 91 -27.48 36.67 -8.68
C ALA A 91 -26.51 35.80 -9.48
N LYS A 92 -26.44 36.00 -10.81
CA LYS A 92 -25.49 35.29 -11.67
C LYS A 92 -24.05 35.59 -11.28
N ARG A 93 -23.74 36.88 -11.08
CA ARG A 93 -22.40 37.34 -10.70
C ARG A 93 -21.95 36.77 -9.36
N LEU A 94 -22.83 36.79 -8.35
CA LEU A 94 -22.60 36.17 -7.05
C LEU A 94 -22.30 34.68 -7.18
N LYS A 95 -23.14 33.96 -7.94
CA LYS A 95 -22.95 32.52 -8.16
C LYS A 95 -21.60 32.20 -8.80
N THR A 96 -21.16 33.00 -9.78
CA THR A 96 -19.83 32.86 -10.38
C THR A 96 -18.73 33.08 -9.35
N LEU A 97 -18.79 34.18 -8.58
CA LEU A 97 -17.80 34.47 -7.53
C LEU A 97 -17.73 33.35 -6.47
N GLU A 98 -18.87 32.89 -5.98
CA GLU A 98 -18.94 31.84 -4.96
C GLU A 98 -18.42 30.47 -5.47
N SER A 99 -18.52 30.21 -6.78
CA SER A 99 -17.96 28.98 -7.38
C SER A 99 -16.44 29.04 -7.55
N GLU A 100 -15.87 30.24 -7.65
CA GLU A 100 -14.41 30.46 -7.74
C GLU A 100 -13.73 30.49 -6.37
N LEU A 101 -14.49 30.56 -5.29
CA LEU A 101 -14.00 30.62 -3.91
C LEU A 101 -14.14 29.23 -3.25
N ARG A 102 -13.17 28.87 -2.41
CA ARG A 102 -13.18 27.63 -1.61
C ARG A 102 -13.70 27.89 -0.21
N CYS A 103 -14.42 26.93 0.35
CA CYS A 103 -14.68 26.94 1.79
C CYS A 103 -13.42 26.50 2.55
N LEU A 104 -12.90 27.37 3.42
CA LEU A 104 -11.67 27.14 4.19
C LEU A 104 -11.77 26.02 5.24
N VAL A 105 -12.98 25.70 5.66
CA VAL A 105 -13.25 24.69 6.71
C VAL A 105 -13.87 23.41 6.16
N CYS A 106 -14.15 23.35 4.86
CA CYS A 106 -14.85 22.26 4.22
C CYS A 106 -13.91 21.44 3.35
N GLN A 107 -14.19 20.15 3.18
CA GLN A 107 -13.33 19.26 2.40
C GLN A 107 -13.52 19.49 0.89
N ASN A 108 -12.61 20.26 0.29
CA ASN A 108 -12.52 20.48 -1.17
C ASN A 108 -13.82 20.91 -1.84
N GLN A 109 -14.62 21.73 -1.15
CA GLN A 109 -15.89 22.26 -1.64
C GLN A 109 -15.79 23.74 -1.97
N THR A 110 -16.61 24.18 -2.93
CA THR A 110 -16.74 25.60 -3.24
C THR A 110 -17.56 26.32 -2.18
N LEU A 111 -17.41 27.64 -2.14
CA LEU A 111 -18.21 28.48 -1.27
C LEU A 111 -19.69 28.40 -1.66
N ALA A 112 -20.02 28.26 -2.95
CA ALA A 112 -21.40 28.13 -3.43
C ALA A 112 -22.12 26.87 -2.92
N GLU A 113 -21.42 25.74 -2.82
CA GLU A 113 -22.03 24.44 -2.54
C GLU A 113 -22.01 24.07 -1.05
N SER A 114 -21.09 24.61 -0.27
CA SER A 114 -20.92 24.16 1.11
C SER A 114 -21.91 24.79 2.09
N PRO A 115 -22.59 23.99 2.95
CA PRO A 115 -23.58 24.49 3.90
C PRO A 115 -22.98 24.99 5.23
N SER A 116 -21.66 25.18 5.34
CA SER A 116 -21.03 25.58 6.62
C SER A 116 -21.40 27.00 7.07
N GLY A 117 -21.39 27.23 8.39
CA GLY A 117 -21.57 28.57 8.99
C GLY A 117 -20.61 29.61 8.42
N LEU A 118 -19.32 29.25 8.33
CA LEU A 118 -18.29 30.11 7.75
C LEU A 118 -18.54 30.42 6.26
N ALA A 119 -19.05 29.44 5.50
CA ALA A 119 -19.43 29.66 4.12
C ALA A 119 -20.60 30.66 4.02
N GLY A 120 -21.58 30.57 4.92
CA GLY A 120 -22.66 31.55 5.02
C GLY A 120 -22.15 32.97 5.28
N ASP A 121 -21.22 33.13 6.21
CA ASP A 121 -20.62 34.43 6.55
C ASP A 121 -19.88 35.05 5.36
N LEU A 122 -19.06 34.25 4.67
CA LEU A 122 -18.33 34.68 3.47
C LEU A 122 -19.25 35.04 2.30
N ARG A 123 -20.35 34.29 2.06
CA ARG A 123 -21.34 34.66 1.02
C ARG A 123 -21.99 36.01 1.30
N ARG A 124 -22.29 36.31 2.57
CA ARG A 124 -22.84 37.62 2.97
C ARG A 124 -21.84 38.75 2.77
N GLU A 125 -20.57 38.52 3.09
CA GLU A 125 -19.50 39.49 2.85
C GLU A 125 -19.33 39.77 1.34
N VAL A 126 -19.27 38.71 0.53
CA VAL A 126 -19.17 38.83 -0.94
C VAL A 126 -20.36 39.62 -1.50
N ARG A 127 -21.57 39.34 -1.02
CA ARG A 127 -22.78 40.07 -1.41
C ARG A 127 -22.69 41.55 -1.07
N SER A 128 -22.26 41.88 0.15
CA SER A 128 -22.08 43.28 0.55
C SER A 128 -21.08 44.00 -0.36
N LEU A 129 -19.96 43.38 -0.71
CA LEU A 129 -18.95 43.99 -1.60
C LEU A 129 -19.48 44.19 -3.02
N VAL A 130 -20.27 43.24 -3.54
CA VAL A 130 -20.90 43.35 -4.86
C VAL A 130 -21.94 44.47 -4.87
N GLU A 131 -22.75 44.60 -3.81
CA GLU A 131 -23.73 45.68 -3.63
C GLU A 131 -23.06 47.05 -3.48
N GLN A 132 -21.85 47.10 -2.90
CA GLN A 132 -21.00 48.31 -2.87
C GLN A 132 -20.41 48.69 -4.24
N GLY A 133 -20.71 47.94 -5.31
CA GLY A 133 -20.23 48.24 -6.66
C GLY A 133 -18.78 47.81 -6.93
N LYS A 134 -18.17 47.00 -6.05
CA LYS A 134 -16.82 46.46 -6.29
C LYS A 134 -16.83 45.52 -7.49
N THR A 135 -15.72 45.46 -8.22
CA THR A 135 -15.49 44.51 -9.32
C THR A 135 -15.06 43.14 -8.81
N ASP A 136 -15.17 42.09 -9.63
CA ASP A 136 -14.83 40.70 -9.23
C ASP A 136 -13.38 40.56 -8.80
N ALA A 137 -12.47 41.29 -9.46
CA ALA A 137 -11.06 41.31 -9.10
C ALA A 137 -10.83 41.95 -7.73
N GLU A 138 -11.48 43.08 -7.45
CA GLU A 138 -11.39 43.76 -6.15
C GLU A 138 -11.95 42.90 -5.01
N VAL A 139 -13.09 42.23 -5.24
CA VAL A 139 -13.65 41.28 -4.26
C VAL A 139 -12.66 40.18 -3.94
N LYS A 140 -12.06 39.57 -4.97
CA LYS A 140 -11.05 38.51 -4.79
C LYS A 140 -9.79 39.01 -4.08
N ILE A 141 -9.33 40.22 -4.38
CA ILE A 141 -8.18 40.85 -3.72
C ILE A 141 -8.50 41.13 -2.25
N PHE A 142 -9.68 41.66 -1.95
CA PHE A 142 -10.12 41.94 -0.58
C PHE A 142 -10.19 40.66 0.27
N LEU A 143 -10.83 39.62 -0.25
CA LEU A 143 -10.90 38.33 0.44
C LEU A 143 -9.53 37.72 0.64
N ARG A 144 -8.65 37.76 -0.36
CA ARG A 144 -7.28 37.27 -0.24
C ARG A 144 -6.49 38.04 0.80
N ALA A 145 -6.61 39.36 0.86
CA ALA A 145 -5.89 40.19 1.83
C ALA A 145 -6.25 39.83 3.28
N ARG A 146 -7.48 39.37 3.53
CA ARG A 146 -7.97 39.02 4.87
C ARG A 146 -7.89 37.54 5.22
N TYR A 147 -8.12 36.67 4.25
CA TYR A 147 -8.25 35.21 4.43
C TYR A 147 -7.11 34.40 3.77
N GLY A 148 -6.24 35.05 2.99
CA GLY A 148 -5.09 34.44 2.31
C GLY A 148 -5.38 33.89 0.91
N ASP A 149 -4.34 33.40 0.23
CA ASP A 149 -4.42 32.89 -1.15
C ASP A 149 -5.27 31.61 -1.29
N PHE A 150 -5.46 30.88 -0.19
CA PHE A 150 -6.21 29.63 -0.14
C PHE A 150 -7.73 29.81 -0.32
N VAL A 151 -8.24 31.03 -0.19
CA VAL A 151 -9.66 31.32 -0.38
C VAL A 151 -10.07 31.20 -1.86
N LEU A 152 -9.14 31.35 -2.81
CA LEU A 152 -9.41 31.14 -4.23
C LEU A 152 -9.27 29.65 -4.63
N TYR A 153 -10.17 29.18 -5.49
CA TYR A 153 -10.10 27.85 -6.09
C TYR A 153 -8.91 27.69 -7.04
N LYS A 154 -8.41 28.78 -7.60
CA LYS A 154 -7.18 28.81 -8.38
C LYS A 154 -6.30 29.93 -7.83
N PRO A 155 -5.26 29.61 -7.05
CA PRO A 155 -4.33 30.64 -6.59
C PRO A 155 -3.67 31.28 -7.83
N PRO A 156 -3.51 32.61 -7.85
CA PRO A 156 -2.79 33.28 -8.92
C PRO A 156 -1.32 32.83 -8.94
N VAL A 157 -0.70 32.97 -10.11
CA VAL A 157 0.76 32.79 -10.22
C VAL A 157 1.45 33.97 -9.58
N ASP A 158 2.17 33.71 -8.50
CA ASP A 158 2.95 34.71 -7.77
C ASP A 158 4.44 34.41 -7.91
N PRO A 159 5.32 35.40 -7.69
CA PRO A 159 6.77 35.21 -7.75
C PRO A 159 7.28 34.04 -6.88
N LYS A 160 6.59 33.80 -5.76
CA LYS A 160 6.92 32.73 -4.80
C LYS A 160 6.58 31.33 -5.34
N THR A 161 5.51 31.21 -6.13
CA THR A 161 5.08 29.92 -6.68
C THR A 161 5.73 29.60 -8.02
N TYR A 162 6.37 30.57 -8.68
CA TYR A 162 7.02 30.34 -9.98
C TYR A 162 8.01 29.20 -9.99
N LEU A 163 8.79 29.01 -8.92
CA LEU A 163 9.73 27.89 -8.85
C LEU A 163 9.00 26.54 -8.87
N LEU A 164 7.82 26.44 -8.26
CA LEU A 164 7.01 25.22 -8.27
C LEU A 164 6.42 24.96 -9.66
N TRP A 165 5.93 26.01 -10.34
CA TRP A 165 5.33 25.90 -11.67
C TRP A 165 6.36 25.64 -12.78
N TYR A 166 7.50 26.33 -12.73
CA TYR A 166 8.54 26.27 -13.77
C TYR A 166 9.71 25.34 -13.45
N GLY A 167 9.82 24.84 -12.21
CA GLY A 167 10.86 23.91 -11.79
C GLY A 167 11.01 22.68 -12.68
N PRO A 168 9.92 21.97 -13.04
CA PRO A 168 10.00 20.80 -13.92
C PRO A 168 10.57 21.13 -15.31
N PHE A 169 10.19 22.29 -15.87
CA PHE A 169 10.67 22.75 -17.17
C PHE A 169 12.14 23.17 -17.11
N GLY A 170 12.56 23.83 -16.03
CA GLY A 170 13.96 24.18 -15.78
C GLY A 170 14.85 22.93 -15.69
N LEU A 171 14.41 21.91 -14.95
CA LEU A 171 15.13 20.64 -14.84
C LEU A 171 15.26 19.94 -16.21
N LEU A 172 14.17 19.87 -16.98
CA LEU A 172 14.18 19.32 -18.34
C LEU A 172 15.14 20.08 -19.25
N PHE A 173 15.14 21.41 -19.19
CA PHE A 173 16.03 22.25 -19.98
C PHE A 173 17.50 21.98 -19.65
N ILE A 174 17.85 21.93 -18.36
CA ILE A 174 19.21 21.60 -17.90
C ILE A 174 19.63 20.21 -18.39
N GLY A 175 18.74 19.21 -18.27
CA GLY A 175 18.99 17.85 -18.74
C GLY A 175 19.22 17.78 -20.25
N ALA A 176 18.38 18.45 -21.04
CA ALA A 176 18.48 18.51 -22.50
C ALA A 176 19.80 19.18 -22.94
N VAL A 177 20.15 20.32 -22.34
CA VAL A 177 21.39 21.05 -22.64
C VAL A 177 22.61 20.20 -22.28
N SER A 178 22.61 19.55 -21.11
CA SER A 178 23.70 18.69 -20.67
C SER A 178 23.90 17.49 -21.60
N GLY A 179 22.81 16.81 -21.98
CA GLY A 179 22.84 15.70 -22.93
C GLY A 179 23.37 16.12 -24.30
N TRP A 180 22.92 17.27 -24.81
CA TRP A 180 23.38 17.83 -26.09
C TRP A 180 24.85 18.21 -26.08
N MET A 181 25.35 18.80 -24.99
CA MET A 181 26.78 19.11 -24.84
C MET A 181 27.64 17.83 -24.82
N ILE A 182 27.17 16.77 -24.15
CA ILE A 182 27.89 15.48 -24.08
C ILE A 182 27.96 14.82 -25.47
N THR A 183 26.85 14.78 -26.22
CA THR A 183 26.84 14.17 -27.56
C THR A 183 27.73 14.94 -28.54
N ARG A 184 27.76 16.28 -28.46
CA ARG A 184 28.67 17.11 -29.26
C ARG A 184 30.14 16.85 -28.95
N ARG A 185 30.51 16.67 -27.67
CA ARG A 185 31.90 16.38 -27.28
C ARG A 185 32.36 14.99 -27.74
N ARG A 186 31.47 14.00 -27.77
CA ARG A 186 31.81 12.62 -28.22
C ARG A 186 32.05 12.52 -29.73
N GLY A 187 31.43 13.38 -30.54
CA GLY A 187 31.69 13.44 -31.99
C GLY A 187 33.12 13.81 -32.37
N LEU A 188 33.86 14.50 -31.49
CA LEU A 188 35.26 14.86 -31.72
C LEU A 188 36.25 13.75 -31.32
N ALA A 189 35.91 12.96 -30.29
CA ALA A 189 36.76 11.85 -29.81
C ALA A 189 36.66 10.59 -30.69
N ALA A 190 35.53 10.38 -31.38
CA ALA A 190 35.31 9.22 -32.25
C ALA A 190 36.21 9.21 -33.50
N LYS A 191 36.92 10.30 -33.80
CA LYS A 191 37.80 10.41 -34.97
C LYS A 191 39.26 9.96 -34.72
N VAL A 192 39.60 9.55 -33.49
CA VAL A 192 40.99 9.28 -33.07
C VAL A 192 41.39 7.79 -33.16
N SER A 193 40.46 6.86 -33.43
CA SER A 193 40.74 5.41 -33.47
C SER A 193 40.72 4.73 -34.86
N PRO A 194 41.45 5.20 -35.89
CA PRO A 194 41.81 4.32 -37.01
C PRO A 194 43.17 3.61 -36.85
N GLN A 195 44.04 4.06 -35.92
CA GLN A 195 45.44 3.61 -35.89
C GLN A 195 45.74 2.53 -34.84
N ALA A 196 44.82 2.25 -33.91
CA ALA A 196 45.02 1.27 -32.85
C ALA A 196 44.84 -0.19 -33.32
N ASP A 197 44.01 -0.41 -34.34
CA ASP A 197 43.71 -1.76 -34.86
C ASP A 197 44.86 -2.35 -35.71
N ALA A 198 45.78 -1.51 -36.21
CA ALA A 198 46.91 -1.97 -37.01
C ALA A 198 48.05 -2.60 -36.19
N LEU A 199 48.04 -2.46 -34.86
CA LEU A 199 49.06 -3.05 -33.97
C LEU A 199 48.58 -4.30 -33.23
N SER A 200 47.29 -4.65 -33.30
CA SER A 200 46.75 -5.85 -32.63
C SER A 200 46.84 -7.14 -33.45
N GLU A 201 47.21 -7.08 -34.73
CA GLU A 201 47.32 -8.30 -35.58
C GLU A 201 48.62 -9.09 -35.37
N ILE A 202 49.54 -8.62 -34.51
CA ILE A 202 50.80 -9.31 -34.20
C ILE A 202 50.79 -9.72 -32.72
N SER A 203 49.92 -10.66 -32.34
CA SER A 203 50.03 -11.36 -31.06
C SER A 203 49.58 -12.82 -31.21
N PRO A 204 50.48 -13.82 -31.12
CA PRO A 204 50.09 -15.22 -31.18
C PRO A 204 49.23 -15.57 -29.95
N SER A 205 48.11 -16.26 -30.19
CA SER A 205 47.17 -16.73 -29.17
C SER A 205 47.83 -17.66 -28.13
N PRO A 206 47.54 -17.53 -26.82
CA PRO A 206 48.11 -18.40 -25.80
C PRO A 206 47.42 -19.76 -25.78
N GLN A 207 48.20 -20.84 -25.99
CA GLN A 207 47.73 -22.22 -25.79
C GLN A 207 47.75 -22.58 -24.28
N PRO A 208 46.77 -23.36 -23.79
CA PRO A 208 46.73 -23.75 -22.38
C PRO A 208 47.82 -24.78 -22.05
N SER A 209 48.49 -24.60 -20.91
CA SER A 209 49.60 -25.45 -20.46
C SER A 209 49.12 -26.82 -19.95
N GLN A 210 49.76 -27.89 -20.42
CA GLN A 210 49.48 -29.29 -20.08
C GLN A 210 49.49 -29.61 -18.57
N SER A 211 50.12 -28.77 -17.75
CA SER A 211 50.11 -28.88 -16.29
C SER A 211 48.70 -28.82 -15.68
N TYR A 212 47.75 -28.13 -16.34
CA TYR A 212 46.38 -28.04 -15.86
C TYR A 212 45.57 -29.33 -16.09
N GLN A 213 45.92 -30.11 -17.13
CA GLN A 213 45.21 -31.35 -17.48
C GLN A 213 45.61 -32.52 -16.57
N ALA A 214 46.86 -32.56 -16.10
CA ALA A 214 47.30 -33.58 -15.14
C ALA A 214 46.60 -33.48 -13.77
N SER A 215 46.20 -32.26 -13.37
CA SER A 215 45.49 -32.01 -12.10
C SER A 215 44.04 -32.51 -12.10
N GLN A 216 43.39 -32.68 -13.25
CA GLN A 216 42.00 -33.14 -13.32
C GLN A 216 41.86 -34.66 -13.29
N ALA A 217 42.94 -35.41 -13.53
CA ALA A 217 42.91 -36.87 -13.58
C ALA A 217 42.96 -37.55 -12.19
N SER A 218 43.24 -36.82 -11.11
CA SER A 218 43.39 -37.39 -9.75
C SER A 218 42.13 -37.28 -8.87
N HIS A 219 41.01 -36.79 -9.39
CA HIS A 219 39.75 -36.76 -8.64
C HIS A 219 39.06 -38.13 -8.66
N PRO A 220 38.77 -38.75 -7.50
CA PRO A 220 38.03 -40.01 -7.47
C PRO A 220 36.63 -39.82 -8.04
N SER A 221 36.20 -40.77 -8.87
CA SER A 221 34.94 -40.67 -9.63
C SER A 221 33.74 -40.55 -8.69
N HIS A 222 32.73 -39.80 -9.16
CA HIS A 222 31.47 -39.55 -8.45
C HIS A 222 30.76 -40.82 -7.96
N ALA A 223 31.07 -41.98 -8.56
CA ALA A 223 30.57 -43.30 -8.16
C ALA A 223 31.07 -43.75 -6.78
N SER A 224 32.33 -43.42 -6.42
CA SER A 224 32.90 -43.76 -5.10
C SER A 224 32.19 -43.02 -3.95
N TYR A 225 31.80 -41.76 -4.18
CA TYR A 225 31.04 -40.97 -3.22
C TYR A 225 29.61 -41.50 -3.01
N GLN A 226 28.97 -42.01 -4.07
CA GLN A 226 27.63 -42.58 -3.93
C GLN A 226 27.64 -43.90 -3.17
N GLN A 227 28.65 -44.73 -3.39
CA GLN A 227 28.78 -46.00 -2.66
C GLN A 227 29.12 -45.81 -1.17
N ALA A 228 29.94 -44.80 -0.84
CA ALA A 228 30.21 -44.46 0.55
C ALA A 228 28.98 -43.91 1.28
N ARG A 229 28.09 -43.19 0.57
CA ARG A 229 26.86 -42.67 1.16
C ARG A 229 25.82 -43.76 1.41
N ALA A 230 25.71 -44.75 0.52
CA ALA A 230 24.82 -45.89 0.70
C ALA A 230 25.18 -46.75 1.92
N LEU A 231 26.44 -46.74 2.37
CA LEU A 231 26.89 -47.50 3.55
C LEU A 231 26.62 -46.79 4.89
N LEU A 232 26.24 -45.51 4.88
CA LEU A 232 25.99 -44.73 6.10
C LEU A 232 24.51 -44.66 6.51
N ASP A 233 23.59 -45.20 5.70
CA ASP A 233 22.13 -45.13 5.95
C ASP A 233 21.55 -46.42 6.60
N ASP A 234 22.36 -47.38 7.05
CA ASP A 234 21.91 -48.64 7.70
C ASP A 234 21.88 -48.58 9.24
N ASP A 235 21.46 -47.45 9.83
CA ASP A 235 21.19 -47.40 11.27
C ASP A 235 19.81 -48.01 11.57
N GLY A 236 19.82 -49.30 11.92
CA GLY A 236 18.67 -50.05 12.41
C GLY A 236 18.02 -49.44 13.67
N PRO A 237 16.77 -49.83 13.98
CA PRO A 237 15.94 -49.15 14.96
C PRO A 237 16.48 -49.26 16.40
N VAL A 238 16.76 -48.09 17.00
CA VAL A 238 17.02 -47.93 18.44
C VAL A 238 15.76 -48.35 19.21
N LYS A 239 15.86 -49.44 19.97
CA LYS A 239 14.82 -49.87 20.92
C LYS A 239 14.87 -48.98 22.16
N ASP A 240 13.91 -48.08 22.29
CA ASP A 240 13.68 -47.32 23.51
C ASP A 240 12.97 -48.17 24.57
N GLU A 241 13.79 -48.81 25.40
CA GLU A 241 13.42 -49.48 26.65
C GLU A 241 13.13 -48.43 27.73
N LYS A 242 11.85 -48.18 28.09
CA LYS A 242 11.49 -47.87 29.49
C LYS A 242 9.99 -47.92 29.82
N ARG A 243 9.70 -48.93 30.65
CA ARG A 243 8.66 -49.07 31.69
C ARG A 243 7.27 -49.53 31.29
#